data_AF-A0A3D0LVG8-F1
#
_entry.id   AF-A0A3D0LVG8-F1
#
_cell.length_a   1.000
_cell.length_b   1.000
_cell.length_c   1.000
_cell.angle_alpha   90.00
_cell.angle_beta   90.00
_cell.angle_gamma   90.00
#
_symmetry.space_group_name_H-M   'P 1'
#
loop_
_entity.id
_entity.type
_entity.pdbx_description
1 polymer ?
#
loop_
_entity_poly.entity_id
_entity_poly.type
_entity_poly.pdbx_seq_one_letter_code
_entity_poly.pdbx_strand_id
1 'polypeptide(L)'
;MKIIQITDTHFVAPGQRLYELDPRARLEACVADINARHGDADLCVITGDLAHHGDLKAYASLRECLGALQVPLRLLIGNHDHRARFLQIFPETPVTAGGFVQSYWDTRAGRLLFLDTTQEGRHTGYYCGARRQWLRQALHEAGGSPVYVFMHHPPFEIGLPSCDVLGIDNVDGIQTDLKACQGLRHIFFGHIHRPVSGGWRGVPFTALRATAHQTLLDFEAKQETHFCHEPPAYAVALLGADQCTVHFHDYLDASPRVKVSAATLLLSRFLR
;
A
#
# COMPACT_ATOMS: atom_id res chain seq x y z
N MET A 1 6.55 -12.44 -10.53
CA MET A 1 5.28 -12.40 -9.78
C MET A 1 4.68 -11.02 -10.01
N LYS A 2 3.38 -10.93 -10.28
CA LYS A 2 2.65 -9.68 -10.53
C LYS A 2 1.76 -9.38 -9.33
N ILE A 3 2.00 -8.24 -8.70
CA ILE A 3 1.26 -7.77 -7.53
C ILE A 3 0.54 -6.48 -7.90
N ILE A 4 -0.71 -6.36 -7.49
CA ILE A 4 -1.42 -5.08 -7.45
C ILE A 4 -1.27 -4.49 -6.05
N GLN A 5 -0.91 -3.22 -5.96
CA GLN A 5 -0.97 -2.46 -4.71
C GLN A 5 -2.06 -1.39 -4.82
N ILE A 6 -2.98 -1.39 -3.87
CA ILE A 6 -3.93 -0.32 -3.59
C ILE A 6 -3.57 0.24 -2.20
N THR A 7 -3.93 1.49 -1.93
CA THR A 7 -3.75 2.06 -0.60
C THR A 7 -4.86 3.05 -0.26
N ASP A 8 -5.06 3.26 1.04
CA ASP A 8 -5.82 4.36 1.64
C ASP A 8 -7.21 4.53 1.00
N THR A 9 -8.06 3.52 1.20
CA THR A 9 -9.42 3.49 0.63
C THR A 9 -10.38 4.40 1.38
N HIS A 10 -10.10 4.70 2.66
CA HIS A 10 -10.87 5.59 3.53
C HIS A 10 -12.39 5.46 3.36
N PHE A 11 -12.88 4.22 3.42
CA PHE A 11 -14.32 3.98 3.36
C PHE A 11 -15.03 4.72 4.51
N VAL A 12 -16.19 5.25 4.17
CA VAL A 12 -17.15 5.87 5.10
C VAL A 12 -18.45 5.06 5.06
N ALA A 13 -19.40 5.38 5.93
CA ALA A 13 -20.69 4.70 5.92
C ALA A 13 -21.40 4.86 4.55
N PRO A 14 -22.19 3.87 4.10
CA PRO A 14 -22.89 3.94 2.82
C PRO A 14 -23.68 5.23 2.63
N GLY A 15 -23.59 5.83 1.43
CA GLY A 15 -24.25 7.09 1.08
C GLY A 15 -23.54 8.35 1.56
N GLN A 16 -22.42 8.24 2.28
CA GLN A 16 -21.60 9.38 2.68
C GLN A 16 -20.47 9.64 1.68
N ARG A 17 -19.99 10.89 1.69
CA ARG A 17 -18.83 11.35 0.93
C ARG A 17 -17.73 11.78 1.89
N LEU A 18 -16.48 11.68 1.42
CA LEU A 18 -15.29 12.14 2.13
C LEU A 18 -14.59 13.18 1.26
N TYR A 19 -14.44 14.40 1.78
CA TYR A 19 -13.86 15.53 1.04
C TYR A 19 -14.48 15.67 -0.37
N GLU A 20 -15.82 15.69 -0.42
CA GLU A 20 -16.62 15.78 -1.67
C GLU A 20 -16.52 14.58 -2.63
N LEU A 21 -15.64 13.62 -2.35
CA LEU A 21 -15.44 12.39 -3.12
C LEU A 21 -16.30 11.25 -2.58
N ASP A 22 -16.60 10.28 -3.44
CA ASP A 22 -17.23 9.01 -3.06
C ASP A 22 -16.16 7.90 -3.06
N PRO A 23 -15.65 7.49 -1.87
CA PRO A 23 -14.62 6.45 -1.79
C PRO A 23 -15.09 5.10 -2.35
N ARG A 24 -16.38 4.77 -2.22
CA ARG A 24 -16.93 3.52 -2.73
C ARG A 24 -16.94 3.52 -4.25
N ALA A 25 -17.47 4.55 -4.88
CA ALA A 25 -17.50 4.64 -6.35
C ALA A 25 -16.08 4.62 -6.95
N ARG A 26 -15.10 5.24 -6.29
CA ARG A 26 -13.70 5.22 -6.73
C ARG A 26 -13.09 3.82 -6.60
N LEU A 27 -13.30 3.11 -5.49
CA LEU A 27 -12.81 1.74 -5.35
C LEU A 27 -13.53 0.76 -6.28
N GLU A 28 -14.83 0.92 -6.51
CA GLU A 28 -15.58 0.10 -7.49
C GLU A 28 -15.00 0.25 -8.90
N ALA A 29 -14.67 1.48 -9.32
CA ALA A 29 -13.99 1.72 -10.59
C ALA A 29 -12.57 1.12 -10.62
N CYS A 30 -11.83 1.19 -9.52
CA CYS A 30 -10.51 0.55 -9.37
C CYS A 30 -10.60 -0.97 -9.54
N VAL A 31 -11.53 -1.62 -8.83
CA VAL A 31 -11.77 -3.07 -8.89
C VAL A 31 -12.17 -3.50 -10.31
N ALA A 32 -13.05 -2.74 -10.96
CA ALA A 32 -13.47 -3.01 -12.34
C ALA A 32 -12.28 -2.93 -13.32
N ASP A 33 -11.43 -1.92 -13.21
CA ASP A 33 -10.26 -1.76 -14.10
C ASP A 33 -9.20 -2.85 -13.84
N ILE A 34 -8.94 -3.20 -12.57
CA ILE A 34 -8.05 -4.31 -12.20
C ILE A 34 -8.56 -5.63 -12.77
N ASN A 35 -9.84 -5.95 -12.60
CA ASN A 35 -10.41 -7.18 -13.15
C ASN A 35 -10.27 -7.22 -14.69
N ALA A 36 -10.49 -6.08 -15.37
CA ALA A 36 -10.43 -6.00 -16.81
C ALA A 36 -9.01 -6.12 -17.39
N ARG A 37 -7.99 -5.64 -16.67
CA ARG A 37 -6.62 -5.50 -17.23
C ARG A 37 -5.56 -6.33 -16.52
N HIS A 38 -5.82 -6.73 -15.30
CA HIS A 38 -4.88 -7.37 -14.39
C HIS A 38 -5.49 -8.53 -13.59
N GLY A 39 -6.56 -9.16 -14.11
CA GLY A 39 -7.11 -10.38 -13.53
C GLY A 39 -6.12 -11.56 -13.46
N ASP A 40 -4.98 -11.46 -14.17
CA ASP A 40 -3.84 -12.37 -14.11
C ASP A 40 -2.84 -12.09 -12.95
N ALA A 41 -3.09 -11.06 -12.13
CA ALA A 41 -2.21 -10.77 -11.00
C ALA A 41 -2.23 -11.90 -9.95
N ASP A 42 -1.08 -12.15 -9.35
CA ASP A 42 -0.91 -13.20 -8.34
C ASP A 42 -1.53 -12.76 -6.98
N LEU A 43 -1.60 -11.45 -6.71
CA LEU A 43 -2.12 -10.87 -5.46
C LEU A 43 -2.47 -9.39 -5.63
N CYS A 44 -3.49 -8.93 -4.93
CA CYS A 44 -3.76 -7.53 -4.64
C CYS A 44 -3.54 -7.27 -3.15
N VAL A 45 -2.72 -6.28 -2.82
CA VAL A 45 -2.41 -5.86 -1.44
C VAL A 45 -2.99 -4.47 -1.21
N ILE A 46 -3.79 -4.29 -0.15
CA ILE A 46 -4.24 -2.96 0.30
C ILE A 46 -3.42 -2.53 1.52
N THR A 47 -2.60 -1.49 1.38
CA THR A 47 -1.60 -1.07 2.40
C THR A 47 -2.15 -0.12 3.47
N GLY A 48 -3.35 -0.40 3.98
CA GLY A 48 -3.93 0.29 5.14
C GLY A 48 -4.88 1.44 4.82
N ASP A 49 -5.33 2.10 5.90
CA ASP A 49 -6.41 3.10 5.95
C ASP A 49 -7.65 2.68 5.16
N LEU A 50 -8.16 1.51 5.56
CA LEU A 50 -9.28 0.85 4.92
C LEU A 50 -10.57 1.64 5.13
N ALA A 51 -10.85 2.03 6.38
CA ALA A 51 -11.98 2.86 6.77
C ALA A 51 -11.50 4.18 7.38
N HIS A 52 -12.18 5.30 7.10
CA HIS A 52 -11.73 6.63 7.53
C HIS A 52 -11.88 6.85 9.05
N HIS A 53 -12.84 6.21 9.70
CA HIS A 53 -13.05 6.31 11.15
C HIS A 53 -13.01 4.94 11.87
N GLY A 54 -12.56 3.89 11.17
CA GLY A 54 -12.52 2.53 11.71
C GLY A 54 -13.87 2.02 12.20
N ASP A 55 -14.98 2.39 11.53
CA ASP A 55 -16.33 1.99 11.91
C ASP A 55 -16.80 0.74 11.14
N LEU A 56 -17.68 -0.04 11.79
CA LEU A 56 -18.17 -1.32 11.26
C LEU A 56 -18.96 -1.17 9.96
N LYS A 57 -19.67 -0.05 9.76
CA LYS A 57 -20.47 0.17 8.55
C LYS A 57 -19.58 0.44 7.35
N ALA A 58 -18.53 1.23 7.52
CA ALA A 58 -17.50 1.43 6.50
C ALA A 58 -16.81 0.11 6.13
N TYR A 59 -16.39 -0.69 7.11
CA TYR A 59 -15.79 -2.00 6.85
C TYR A 59 -16.73 -2.96 6.12
N ALA A 60 -18.00 -3.02 6.51
CA ALA A 60 -18.99 -3.86 5.82
C ALA A 60 -19.18 -3.43 4.36
N SER A 61 -19.28 -2.12 4.11
CA SER A 61 -19.35 -1.55 2.75
C SER A 61 -18.08 -1.86 1.94
N LEU A 62 -16.91 -1.79 2.57
CA LEU A 62 -15.64 -2.15 1.96
C LEU A 62 -15.60 -3.63 1.57
N ARG A 63 -16.01 -4.53 2.48
CA ARG A 63 -16.06 -5.98 2.23
C ARG A 63 -16.97 -6.31 1.04
N GLU A 64 -18.13 -5.64 0.94
CA GLU A 64 -19.04 -5.79 -0.19
C GLU A 64 -18.38 -5.36 -1.51
N CYS A 65 -17.78 -4.17 -1.55
CA CYS A 65 -17.08 -3.66 -2.73
C CYS A 65 -15.93 -4.58 -3.18
N LEU A 66 -15.13 -5.05 -2.22
CA LEU A 66 -13.99 -5.94 -2.49
C LEU A 66 -14.42 -7.36 -2.91
N GLY A 67 -15.67 -7.76 -2.63
CA GLY A 67 -16.22 -9.05 -3.06
C GLY A 67 -16.28 -9.22 -4.58
N ALA A 68 -16.20 -8.13 -5.35
CA ALA A 68 -16.13 -8.16 -6.82
C ALA A 68 -14.71 -8.36 -7.36
N LEU A 69 -13.66 -8.23 -6.54
CA LEU A 69 -12.28 -8.39 -6.99
C LEU A 69 -11.97 -9.86 -7.29
N GLN A 70 -11.46 -10.13 -8.50
CA GLN A 70 -11.14 -11.48 -8.96
C GLN A 70 -9.73 -11.95 -8.58
N VAL A 71 -8.87 -10.99 -8.19
CA VAL A 71 -7.48 -11.24 -7.77
C VAL A 71 -7.46 -11.61 -6.28
N PRO A 72 -6.63 -12.59 -5.84
CA PRO A 72 -6.45 -12.89 -4.43
C PRO A 72 -6.09 -11.63 -3.63
N LEU A 73 -6.67 -11.46 -2.44
CA LEU A 73 -6.59 -10.21 -1.68
C LEU A 73 -5.83 -10.38 -0.37
N ARG A 74 -4.98 -9.40 -0.05
CA ARG A 74 -4.36 -9.22 1.26
C ARG A 74 -4.65 -7.81 1.79
N LEU A 75 -5.23 -7.73 2.97
CA LEU A 75 -5.52 -6.47 3.64
C LEU A 75 -4.51 -6.22 4.76
N LEU A 76 -3.94 -5.01 4.77
CA LEU A 76 -3.25 -4.44 5.92
C LEU A 76 -4.13 -3.34 6.50
N ILE A 77 -3.84 -2.96 7.73
CA ILE A 77 -4.51 -1.86 8.44
C ILE A 77 -3.59 -0.64 8.53
N GLY A 78 -4.20 0.55 8.58
CA GLY A 78 -3.51 1.82 8.81
C GLY A 78 -3.89 2.48 10.13
N ASN A 79 -3.50 3.74 10.32
CA ASN A 79 -3.79 4.47 11.56
C ASN A 79 -5.26 4.89 11.71
N HIS A 80 -6.03 4.94 10.62
CA HIS A 80 -7.48 5.16 10.68
C HIS A 80 -8.27 3.89 11.05
N ASP A 81 -7.61 2.74 11.04
CA ASP A 81 -8.25 1.45 11.29
C ASP A 81 -8.23 1.04 12.76
N HIS A 82 -9.19 0.19 13.13
CA HIS A 82 -9.28 -0.40 14.47
C HIS A 82 -9.27 -1.93 14.35
N ARG A 83 -8.29 -2.60 14.98
CA ARG A 83 -8.04 -4.03 14.83
C ARG A 83 -9.26 -4.89 15.12
N ALA A 84 -9.89 -4.70 16.28
CA ALA A 84 -11.03 -5.52 16.71
C ALA A 84 -12.22 -5.40 15.75
N ARG A 85 -12.55 -4.19 15.30
CA ARG A 85 -13.67 -3.95 14.37
C ARG A 85 -13.36 -4.44 12.96
N PHE A 86 -12.13 -4.23 12.51
CA PHE A 86 -11.64 -4.78 11.26
C PHE A 86 -11.75 -6.31 11.26
N LEU A 87 -11.25 -6.99 12.30
CA LEU A 87 -11.29 -8.45 12.42
C LEU A 87 -12.72 -9.00 12.61
N GLN A 88 -13.66 -8.20 13.14
CA GLN A 88 -15.07 -8.59 13.18
C GLN A 88 -15.65 -8.71 11.77
N ILE A 89 -15.22 -7.86 10.83
CA ILE A 89 -15.69 -7.90 9.45
C ILE A 89 -14.82 -8.82 8.58
N PHE A 90 -13.51 -8.94 8.86
CA PHE A 90 -12.55 -9.76 8.13
C PHE A 90 -11.88 -10.83 9.01
N PRO A 91 -12.65 -11.78 9.59
CA PRO A 91 -12.14 -12.79 10.52
C PRO A 91 -11.14 -13.78 9.89
N GLU A 92 -11.10 -13.87 8.56
CA GLU A 92 -10.14 -14.67 7.80
C GLU A 92 -8.73 -14.05 7.78
N THR A 93 -8.58 -12.81 8.25
CA THR A 93 -7.28 -12.12 8.21
C THR A 93 -6.29 -12.78 9.16
N PRO A 94 -5.11 -13.20 8.69
CA PRO A 94 -4.11 -13.78 9.56
C PRO A 94 -3.63 -12.79 10.61
N VAL A 95 -3.59 -13.25 11.86
CA VAL A 95 -3.08 -12.49 13.00
C VAL A 95 -2.00 -13.27 13.72
N THR A 96 -1.07 -12.55 14.32
CA THR A 96 -0.09 -13.14 15.24
C THR A 96 -0.75 -13.52 16.57
N ALA A 97 -0.07 -14.30 17.41
CA ALA A 97 -0.54 -14.63 18.76
C ALA A 97 -0.79 -13.38 19.64
N GLY A 98 -0.14 -12.25 19.33
CA GLY A 98 -0.37 -10.96 19.99
C GLY A 98 -1.55 -10.15 19.44
N GLY A 99 -2.36 -10.70 18.52
CA GLY A 99 -3.50 -10.02 17.93
C GLY A 99 -3.16 -8.96 16.87
N PHE A 100 -1.89 -8.85 16.48
CA PHE A 100 -1.46 -7.93 15.42
C PHE A 100 -1.75 -8.51 14.04
N VAL A 101 -2.18 -7.66 13.11
CA VAL A 101 -2.53 -8.01 11.72
C VAL A 101 -1.24 -8.13 10.89
N GLN A 102 -0.38 -9.08 11.28
CA GLN A 102 0.91 -9.33 10.62
C GLN A 102 1.01 -10.76 10.17
N SER A 103 1.55 -10.94 8.98
CA SER A 103 1.73 -12.25 8.38
C SER A 103 2.79 -12.20 7.30
N TYR A 104 3.16 -13.38 6.80
CA TYR A 104 3.97 -13.48 5.60
C TYR A 104 3.35 -14.48 4.64
N TRP A 105 3.74 -14.39 3.37
CA TRP A 105 3.43 -15.38 2.36
C TRP A 105 4.69 -15.71 1.56
N ASP A 106 5.06 -16.98 1.56
CA ASP A 106 6.17 -17.49 0.76
C ASP A 106 5.72 -17.81 -0.66
N THR A 107 6.48 -17.30 -1.62
CA THR A 107 6.17 -17.39 -3.04
C THR A 107 7.42 -17.75 -3.83
N ARG A 108 7.26 -18.05 -5.12
CA ARG A 108 8.39 -18.24 -6.05
C ARG A 108 9.29 -17.01 -6.21
N ALA A 109 8.79 -15.81 -5.90
CA ALA A 109 9.56 -14.57 -5.97
C ALA A 109 10.32 -14.28 -4.67
N GLY A 110 10.01 -14.99 -3.58
CA GLY A 110 10.50 -14.70 -2.23
C GLY A 110 9.35 -14.52 -1.24
N ARG A 111 9.70 -14.05 -0.05
CA ARG A 111 8.75 -13.81 1.05
C ARG A 111 8.14 -12.43 0.93
N LEU A 112 6.80 -12.38 0.92
CA LEU A 112 6.05 -11.14 1.10
C LEU A 112 5.75 -10.97 2.59
N LEU A 113 6.18 -9.87 3.20
CA LEU A 113 5.91 -9.53 4.59
C LEU A 113 4.83 -8.46 4.66
N PHE A 114 3.80 -8.71 5.47
CA PHE A 114 2.71 -7.78 5.71
C PHE A 114 2.76 -7.32 7.17
N LEU A 115 3.13 -6.06 7.40
CA LEU A 115 3.41 -5.53 8.72
C LEU A 115 2.30 -4.60 9.20
N ASP A 116 1.99 -4.71 10.48
CA ASP A 116 1.01 -3.91 11.20
C ASP A 116 1.77 -2.86 12.00
N THR A 117 1.77 -1.62 11.50
CA THR A 117 2.42 -0.48 12.14
C THR A 117 1.43 0.38 12.94
N THR A 118 0.15 0.02 12.99
CA THR A 118 -0.90 0.80 13.66
C THR A 118 -0.66 0.90 15.17
N GLN A 119 -0.97 2.06 15.73
CA GLN A 119 -1.11 2.24 17.17
C GLN A 119 -2.50 2.82 17.42
N GLU A 120 -3.41 2.03 18.00
CA GLU A 120 -4.77 2.51 18.24
C GLU A 120 -4.76 3.76 19.12
N GLY A 121 -5.53 4.77 18.71
CA GLY A 121 -5.58 6.09 19.34
C GLY A 121 -4.48 7.06 18.89
N ARG A 122 -3.64 6.71 17.91
CA ARG A 122 -2.62 7.60 17.33
C ARG A 122 -2.65 7.57 15.80
N HIS A 123 -2.29 8.70 15.20
CA HIS A 123 -2.00 8.79 13.77
C HIS A 123 -0.58 8.36 13.42
N THR A 124 0.35 8.44 14.38
CA THR A 124 1.71 7.91 14.21
C THR A 124 1.73 6.39 14.28
N GLY A 125 2.69 5.81 13.58
CA GLY A 125 2.99 4.40 13.71
C GLY A 125 3.70 4.09 15.02
N TYR A 126 3.55 2.86 15.50
CA TYR A 126 4.39 2.33 16.58
C TYR A 126 4.69 0.88 16.28
N TYR A 127 5.87 0.38 16.64
CA TYR A 127 6.28 -1.00 16.38
C TYR A 127 6.91 -1.65 17.62
N CYS A 128 6.06 -2.30 18.43
CA CYS A 128 6.44 -2.80 19.76
C CYS A 128 7.35 -4.05 19.73
N GLY A 129 7.90 -4.40 20.89
CA GLY A 129 8.81 -5.54 21.05
C GLY A 129 8.28 -6.88 20.53
N ALA A 130 6.99 -7.17 20.74
CA ALA A 130 6.34 -8.40 20.25
C ALA A 130 6.31 -8.46 18.71
N ARG A 131 5.92 -7.35 18.05
CA ARG A 131 5.92 -7.26 16.58
C ARG A 131 7.34 -7.33 16.00
N ARG A 132 8.32 -6.74 16.68
CA ARG A 132 9.74 -6.85 16.33
C ARG A 132 10.28 -8.27 16.47
N GLN A 133 9.95 -8.96 17.56
CA GLN A 133 10.34 -10.36 17.74
C GLN A 133 9.79 -11.24 16.62
N TRP A 134 8.50 -11.08 16.30
CA TRP A 134 7.88 -11.77 15.17
C TRP A 134 8.58 -11.44 13.85
N LEU A 135 8.88 -10.16 13.59
CA LEU A 135 9.58 -9.72 12.37
C LEU A 135 10.96 -10.39 12.26
N ARG A 136 11.77 -10.36 13.32
CA ARG A 136 13.10 -11.01 13.30
C ARG A 136 13.01 -12.50 13.02
N GLN A 137 12.03 -13.18 13.61
CA GLN A 137 11.78 -14.60 13.34
C GLN A 137 11.39 -14.82 11.87
N ALA A 138 10.45 -14.04 11.34
CA ALA A 138 10.02 -14.15 9.95
C ALA A 138 11.17 -13.82 8.95
N LEU A 139 12.06 -12.90 9.28
CA LEU A 139 13.24 -12.60 8.46
C LEU A 139 14.29 -13.72 8.54
N HIS A 140 14.51 -14.28 9.72
CA HIS A 140 15.43 -15.41 9.92
C HIS A 140 14.95 -16.66 9.15
N GLU A 141 13.67 -17.00 9.27
CA GLU A 141 13.05 -18.13 8.57
C GLU A 141 13.06 -17.99 7.04
N ALA A 142 13.14 -16.76 6.51
CA ALA A 142 13.28 -16.55 5.06
C ALA A 142 14.62 -17.07 4.52
N GLY A 143 15.62 -17.31 5.37
CA GLY A 143 16.86 -18.00 5.01
C GLY A 143 17.69 -17.31 3.92
N GLY A 144 17.58 -15.98 3.81
CA GLY A 144 18.26 -15.20 2.76
C GLY A 144 17.51 -15.10 1.43
N SER A 145 16.31 -15.70 1.32
CA SER A 145 15.41 -15.49 0.17
C SER A 145 15.09 -14.01 -0.02
N PRO A 146 14.73 -13.57 -1.25
CA PRO A 146 14.22 -12.22 -1.46
C PRO A 146 13.04 -11.92 -0.54
N VAL A 147 13.01 -10.71 0.02
CA VAL A 147 11.96 -10.23 0.93
C VAL A 147 11.39 -8.93 0.41
N TYR A 148 10.06 -8.84 0.35
CA TYR A 148 9.32 -7.64 -0.02
C TYR A 148 8.41 -7.26 1.13
N VAL A 149 8.54 -6.04 1.63
CA VAL A 149 7.78 -5.58 2.80
C VAL A 149 6.63 -4.69 2.34
N PHE A 150 5.44 -4.95 2.88
CA PHE A 150 4.26 -4.11 2.78
C PHE A 150 3.90 -3.64 4.18
N MET A 151 3.67 -2.34 4.33
CA MET A 151 3.30 -1.72 5.59
C MET A 151 2.51 -0.44 5.34
N HIS A 152 1.90 0.14 6.37
CA HIS A 152 1.18 1.40 6.20
C HIS A 152 2.12 2.61 6.36
N HIS A 153 2.69 2.79 7.55
CA HIS A 153 3.66 3.87 7.84
C HIS A 153 5.07 3.56 7.30
N PRO A 154 5.74 4.50 6.59
CA PRO A 154 7.13 4.32 6.18
C PRO A 154 8.08 4.27 7.39
N PRO A 155 9.11 3.42 7.38
CA PRO A 155 10.10 3.35 8.46
C PRO A 155 11.24 4.37 8.28
N PHE A 156 11.00 5.48 7.60
CA PHE A 156 11.95 6.55 7.31
C PHE A 156 11.20 7.82 6.91
N GLU A 157 11.87 8.97 7.01
CA GLU A 157 11.37 10.24 6.47
C GLU A 157 11.39 10.20 4.93
N ILE A 158 10.33 10.71 4.32
CA ILE A 158 10.20 10.85 2.88
C ILE A 158 10.55 12.28 2.39
N GLY A 159 10.82 13.20 3.32
CA GLY A 159 11.17 14.58 3.02
C GLY A 159 9.97 15.50 2.82
N LEU A 160 8.78 15.08 3.27
CA LEU A 160 7.56 15.89 3.23
C LEU A 160 7.13 16.18 4.68
N PRO A 161 7.41 17.39 5.22
CA PRO A 161 7.34 17.64 6.65
C PRO A 161 5.99 17.30 7.30
N SER A 162 4.88 17.63 6.65
CA SER A 162 3.51 17.34 7.13
C SER A 162 3.21 15.84 7.24
N CYS A 163 3.86 15.00 6.44
CA CYS A 163 3.74 13.54 6.53
C CYS A 163 4.79 12.93 7.46
N ASP A 164 6.01 13.47 7.48
CA ASP A 164 7.12 12.91 8.28
C ASP A 164 6.84 12.98 9.79
N VAL A 165 6.08 13.99 10.24
CA VAL A 165 5.61 14.07 11.64
C VAL A 165 4.62 12.97 12.03
N LEU A 166 4.05 12.25 11.06
CA LEU A 166 3.12 11.12 11.26
C LEU A 166 3.79 9.74 11.02
N GLY A 167 5.12 9.70 10.97
CA GLY A 167 5.90 8.46 10.84
C GLY A 167 5.78 7.52 12.04
N ILE A 168 6.74 6.59 12.17
CA ILE A 168 6.79 5.63 13.29
C ILE A 168 7.52 6.26 14.48
N ASP A 169 6.85 6.40 15.63
CA ASP A 169 7.43 7.04 16.84
C ASP A 169 8.73 6.36 17.32
N ASN A 170 8.81 5.03 17.24
CA ASN A 170 9.92 4.21 17.73
C ASN A 170 10.66 3.48 16.59
N VAL A 171 10.96 4.21 15.52
CA VAL A 171 11.41 3.69 14.23
C VAL A 171 12.75 2.93 14.25
N ASP A 172 13.68 3.27 15.14
CA ASP A 172 15.03 2.68 15.19
C ASP A 172 15.02 1.15 15.29
N GLY A 173 14.06 0.63 16.04
CA GLY A 173 13.92 -0.81 16.25
C GLY A 173 13.59 -1.55 14.96
N ILE A 174 12.56 -1.11 14.23
CA ILE A 174 12.17 -1.73 12.97
C ILE A 174 13.22 -1.50 11.88
N GLN A 175 13.85 -0.33 11.84
CA GLN A 175 14.96 -0.06 10.92
C GLN A 175 16.14 -1.01 11.14
N THR A 176 16.48 -1.29 12.40
CA THR A 176 17.57 -2.23 12.74
C THR A 176 17.24 -3.64 12.25
N ASP A 177 16.00 -4.11 12.50
CA ASP A 177 15.56 -5.44 12.10
C ASP A 177 15.50 -5.57 10.57
N LEU A 178 14.98 -4.57 9.86
CA LEU A 178 14.92 -4.57 8.39
C LEU A 178 16.30 -4.49 7.74
N LYS A 179 17.21 -3.64 8.26
CA LYS A 179 18.58 -3.51 7.73
C LYS A 179 19.38 -4.82 7.88
N ALA A 180 19.10 -5.63 8.90
CA ALA A 180 19.76 -6.91 9.08
C ALA A 180 19.35 -7.96 8.02
N CYS A 181 18.25 -7.75 7.29
CA CYS A 181 17.82 -8.63 6.22
C CYS A 181 18.60 -8.35 4.93
N GLN A 182 19.54 -9.23 4.59
CA GLN A 182 20.28 -9.16 3.32
C GLN A 182 19.37 -9.38 2.10
N GLY A 183 18.28 -10.11 2.26
CA GLY A 183 17.32 -10.41 1.20
C GLY A 183 16.31 -9.30 0.91
N LEU A 184 16.31 -8.19 1.66
CA LEU A 184 15.30 -7.14 1.51
C LEU A 184 15.43 -6.43 0.16
N ARG A 185 14.41 -6.59 -0.69
CA ARG A 185 14.40 -6.11 -2.08
C ARG A 185 13.57 -4.85 -2.30
N HIS A 186 12.50 -4.64 -1.53
CA HIS A 186 11.63 -3.47 -1.69
C HIS A 186 10.77 -3.24 -0.45
N ILE A 187 10.41 -1.97 -0.20
CA ILE A 187 9.42 -1.57 0.81
C ILE A 187 8.27 -0.82 0.12
N PHE A 188 7.06 -1.37 0.22
CA PHE A 188 5.81 -0.79 -0.24
C PHE A 188 5.06 -0.19 0.95
N PHE A 189 4.56 1.03 0.81
CA PHE A 189 3.79 1.66 1.87
C PHE A 189 2.64 2.55 1.38
N GLY A 190 1.72 2.82 2.30
CA GLY A 190 0.55 3.69 2.13
C GLY A 190 0.74 5.05 2.77
N HIS A 191 -0.28 5.55 3.48
CA HIS A 191 -0.24 6.69 4.42
C HIS A 191 -0.02 8.07 3.78
N ILE A 192 0.79 8.17 2.73
CA ILE A 192 1.18 9.46 2.14
C ILE A 192 0.17 9.96 1.09
N HIS A 193 -0.59 9.05 0.46
CA HIS A 193 -1.55 9.36 -0.60
C HIS A 193 -0.94 10.12 -1.79
N ARG A 194 0.30 9.80 -2.13
CA ARG A 194 1.01 10.43 -3.25
C ARG A 194 2.07 9.48 -3.80
N PRO A 195 2.47 9.63 -5.07
CA PRO A 195 3.58 8.87 -5.59
C PRO A 195 4.88 9.36 -4.94
N VAL A 196 5.59 8.45 -4.27
CA VAL A 196 6.92 8.70 -3.71
C VAL A 196 7.77 7.47 -4.00
N SER A 197 9.00 7.67 -4.45
CA SER A 197 9.93 6.57 -4.67
C SER A 197 11.35 7.00 -4.38
N GLY A 198 12.16 6.09 -3.85
CA GLY A 198 13.55 6.39 -3.52
C GLY A 198 14.28 5.14 -3.02
N GLY A 199 15.39 5.37 -2.31
CA GLY A 199 16.17 4.31 -1.69
C GLY A 199 16.49 4.63 -0.24
N TRP A 200 16.25 3.67 0.65
CA TRP A 200 16.63 3.74 2.06
C TRP A 200 17.74 2.73 2.33
N ARG A 201 18.96 3.22 2.57
CA ARG A 201 20.16 2.37 2.82
C ARG A 201 20.37 1.30 1.75
N GLY A 202 20.13 1.64 0.49
CA GLY A 202 20.25 0.73 -0.65
C GLY A 202 19.00 -0.10 -0.97
N VAL A 203 17.95 -0.03 -0.15
CA VAL A 203 16.67 -0.70 -0.37
C VAL A 203 15.71 0.24 -1.09
N PRO A 204 15.22 -0.08 -2.29
CA PRO A 204 14.24 0.75 -2.98
C PRO A 204 12.88 0.73 -2.25
N PHE A 205 12.15 1.83 -2.37
CA PHE A 205 10.81 1.94 -1.79
C PHE A 205 9.86 2.67 -2.73
N THR A 206 8.56 2.40 -2.57
CA THR A 206 7.50 3.11 -3.31
C THR A 206 6.24 3.29 -2.46
N ALA A 207 5.62 4.46 -2.60
CA ALA A 207 4.23 4.76 -2.28
C ALA A 207 3.52 5.30 -3.52
N LEU A 208 2.19 5.31 -3.47
CA LEU A 208 1.31 5.68 -4.57
C LEU A 208 0.18 6.58 -4.09
N ARG A 209 -0.57 7.13 -5.05
CA ARG A 209 -1.83 7.82 -4.76
C ARG A 209 -2.84 6.86 -4.15
N ALA A 210 -3.64 7.39 -3.23
CA ALA A 210 -4.76 6.69 -2.63
C ALA A 210 -5.89 6.49 -3.64
N THR A 211 -6.76 5.53 -3.35
CA THR A 211 -8.03 5.43 -4.08
C THR A 211 -9.02 6.50 -3.65
N ALA A 212 -8.94 6.99 -2.41
CA ALA A 212 -9.79 8.07 -1.89
C ALA A 212 -9.33 9.47 -2.37
N HIS A 213 -8.68 10.25 -1.51
CA HIS A 213 -8.21 11.63 -1.75
C HIS A 213 -6.69 11.69 -1.69
N GLN A 214 -6.05 12.71 -2.26
CA GLN A 214 -4.57 12.77 -2.36
C GLN A 214 -3.97 13.83 -1.43
N THR A 215 -2.71 13.65 -1.03
CA THR A 215 -1.96 14.70 -0.33
C THR A 215 -1.31 15.65 -1.34
N LEU A 216 -1.59 16.94 -1.22
CA LEU A 216 -1.03 17.99 -2.06
C LEU A 216 0.51 18.03 -1.94
N LEU A 217 1.23 18.31 -3.03
CA LEU A 217 2.68 18.57 -2.96
C LEU A 217 2.94 19.93 -2.30
N ASP A 218 3.19 19.91 -0.99
CA ASP A 218 3.43 21.11 -0.20
C ASP A 218 4.58 20.88 0.79
N PHE A 219 5.76 21.41 0.44
CA PHE A 219 6.96 21.34 1.29
C PHE A 219 6.99 22.40 2.40
N GLU A 220 6.09 23.39 2.36
CA GLU A 220 6.04 24.46 3.35
C GLU A 220 5.13 24.09 4.52
N ALA A 221 4.09 23.28 4.27
CA ALA A 221 3.21 22.75 5.29
C ALA A 221 3.96 21.82 6.26
N LYS A 222 3.90 22.16 7.56
CA LYS A 222 4.60 21.40 8.63
C LYS A 222 3.67 20.69 9.61
N GLN A 223 2.55 21.32 9.97
CA GLN A 223 1.62 20.82 10.98
C GLN A 223 0.20 20.59 10.43
N GLU A 224 0.00 20.86 9.14
CA GLU A 224 -1.26 20.68 8.44
C GLU A 224 -0.99 19.87 7.17
N THR A 225 -1.91 18.97 6.84
CA THR A 225 -1.85 18.22 5.59
C THR A 225 -2.94 18.76 4.66
N HIS A 226 -2.53 19.24 3.49
CA HIS A 226 -3.45 19.72 2.47
C HIS A 226 -3.84 18.58 1.54
N PHE A 227 -5.14 18.42 1.28
CA PHE A 227 -5.65 17.38 0.39
C PHE A 227 -6.06 17.95 -0.98
N CYS A 228 -5.98 17.13 -2.02
CA CYS A 228 -6.41 17.48 -3.37
C CYS A 228 -7.12 16.30 -4.07
N HIS A 229 -7.76 16.60 -5.20
CA HIS A 229 -8.55 15.64 -5.99
C HIS A 229 -7.78 15.10 -7.21
N GLU A 230 -6.45 15.05 -7.15
CA GLU A 230 -5.66 14.39 -8.19
C GLU A 230 -6.20 12.96 -8.48
N PRO A 231 -6.06 12.47 -9.73
CA PRO A 231 -6.56 11.16 -10.12
C PRO A 231 -6.05 10.05 -9.18
N PRO A 232 -6.93 9.14 -8.72
CA PRO A 232 -6.49 8.02 -7.90
C PRO A 232 -5.70 7.01 -8.74
N ALA A 233 -4.88 6.21 -8.07
CA ALA A 233 -4.08 5.19 -8.73
C ALA A 233 -4.10 3.85 -7.99
N TYR A 234 -3.75 2.79 -8.71
CA TYR A 234 -3.18 1.57 -8.14
C TYR A 234 -1.80 1.34 -8.77
N ALA A 235 -0.97 0.49 -8.17
CA ALA A 235 0.32 0.12 -8.74
C ALA A 235 0.33 -1.34 -9.21
N VAL A 236 1.06 -1.61 -10.29
CA VAL A 236 1.40 -2.94 -10.80
C VAL A 236 2.88 -3.17 -10.52
N ALA A 237 3.18 -4.00 -9.53
CA ALA A 237 4.53 -4.39 -9.18
C ALA A 237 4.89 -5.75 -9.81
N LEU A 238 5.99 -5.77 -10.56
CA LEU A 238 6.56 -6.94 -11.19
C LEU A 238 7.81 -7.35 -10.41
N LEU A 239 7.69 -8.43 -9.63
CA LEU A 239 8.78 -8.99 -8.84
C LEU A 239 9.50 -10.07 -9.66
N GLY A 240 10.74 -9.79 -10.06
CA GLY A 240 11.66 -10.70 -10.73
C GLY A 240 12.89 -11.00 -9.88
N ALA A 241 13.72 -11.93 -10.34
CA ALA A 241 14.93 -12.35 -9.62
C ALA A 241 15.94 -11.19 -9.42
N ASP A 242 16.10 -10.36 -10.46
CA ASP A 242 17.10 -9.28 -10.48
C ASP A 242 16.48 -7.88 -10.40
N GLN A 243 15.14 -7.78 -10.51
CA GLN A 243 14.46 -6.50 -10.61
C GLN A 243 13.10 -6.51 -9.93
N CYS A 244 12.78 -5.41 -9.26
CA CYS A 244 11.43 -5.03 -8.85
C CYS A 244 11.03 -3.80 -9.66
N THR A 245 9.99 -3.90 -10.48
CA THR A 245 9.48 -2.75 -11.27
C THR A 245 8.08 -2.41 -10.80
N VAL A 246 7.83 -1.13 -10.52
CA VAL A 246 6.52 -0.65 -10.07
C VAL A 246 6.00 0.35 -11.08
N HIS A 247 4.87 0.02 -11.70
CA HIS A 247 4.14 0.91 -12.60
C HIS A 247 2.93 1.49 -11.88
N PHE A 248 2.64 2.78 -12.08
CA PHE A 248 1.44 3.42 -11.53
C PHE A 248 0.38 3.53 -12.62
N HIS A 249 -0.88 3.22 -12.29
CA HIS A 249 -2.01 3.39 -13.19
C HIS A 249 -3.06 4.32 -12.59
N ASP A 250 -3.20 5.49 -13.20
CA ASP A 250 -4.24 6.47 -12.87
C ASP A 250 -5.56 6.08 -13.54
N TYR A 251 -6.30 5.18 -12.92
CA TYR A 251 -7.44 4.49 -13.56
C TYR A 251 -8.65 5.41 -13.85
N LEU A 252 -8.71 6.60 -13.23
CA LEU A 252 -9.71 7.65 -13.56
C LEU A 252 -9.12 8.82 -14.36
N ASP A 253 -7.89 8.72 -14.88
CA ASP A 253 -7.35 9.75 -15.75
C ASP A 253 -8.15 9.83 -17.07
N ALA A 254 -8.64 11.04 -17.33
CA ALA A 254 -9.46 11.39 -18.50
C ALA A 254 -8.64 12.07 -19.61
N SER A 255 -7.32 12.13 -19.47
CA SER A 255 -6.44 12.74 -20.48
C SER A 255 -6.58 12.05 -21.84
N PRO A 256 -6.48 12.79 -22.97
CA PRO A 256 -6.59 12.21 -24.30
C PRO A 256 -5.58 11.08 -24.54
N ARG A 257 -6.06 9.93 -25.06
CA ARG A 257 -5.21 8.77 -25.36
C ARG A 257 -4.88 8.72 -26.86
N VAL A 258 -3.59 8.62 -27.18
CA VAL A 258 -3.11 8.49 -28.56
C VAL A 258 -2.57 7.08 -28.81
N LYS A 259 -3.07 6.42 -29.85
CA LYS A 259 -2.58 5.09 -30.25
C LYS A 259 -1.50 5.24 -31.31
N VAL A 260 -0.26 4.88 -30.98
CA VAL A 260 0.86 4.79 -31.93
C VAL A 260 1.31 3.34 -32.01
N SER A 261 1.49 2.82 -33.23
CA SER A 261 1.91 1.42 -33.41
C SER A 261 3.42 1.25 -33.20
N ALA A 262 3.83 0.09 -32.67
CA ALA A 262 5.26 -0.24 -32.53
C ALA A 262 5.99 -0.25 -33.88
N ALA A 263 5.32 -0.67 -34.95
CA ALA A 263 5.85 -0.60 -36.32
C ALA A 263 6.19 0.83 -36.72
N THR A 264 5.31 1.79 -36.42
CA THR A 264 5.53 3.23 -36.66
C THR A 264 6.74 3.74 -35.88
N LEU A 265 6.92 3.32 -34.63
CA LEU A 265 8.06 3.73 -33.80
C LEU A 265 9.38 3.12 -34.28
N LEU A 266 9.37 1.84 -34.69
CA LEU A 266 10.58 1.15 -35.14
C LEU A 266 11.05 1.58 -36.53
N LEU A 267 10.14 1.95 -37.44
CA LEU A 267 10.49 2.50 -38.75
C LEU A 267 11.28 3.82 -38.64
N SER A 268 11.06 4.61 -37.59
CA SER A 268 11.82 5.85 -37.35
C SER A 268 13.27 5.64 -36.95
N ARG A 269 13.67 4.40 -36.56
CA ARG A 269 15.07 4.05 -36.26
C ARG A 269 15.93 3.85 -37.50
N PHE A 270 15.33 3.64 -38.67
CA PHE A 270 16.04 3.40 -39.93
C PHE A 270 16.11 4.63 -40.84
N LEU A 271 15.58 5.78 -40.38
CA LEU A 271 15.54 7.05 -41.12
C LEU A 271 16.51 8.10 -40.54
N ARG A 272 17.59 7.68 -39.87
CA ARG A 272 18.70 8.54 -39.44
C ARG A 272 20.01 8.08 -40.06
#